data_AF-A0A2B2CB26-F1
#
_entry.id   AF-A0A2B2CB26-F1
#
_cell.length_a   1.000
_cell.length_b   1.000
_cell.length_c   1.000
_cell.angle_alpha   90.00
_cell.angle_beta   90.00
_cell.angle_gamma   90.00
#
_symmetry.space_group_name_H-M   'P 1'
#
loop_
_entity.id
_entity.type
_entity.pdbx_description
1 polymer ?
#
loop_
_entity_poly.entity_id
_entity_poly.type
_entity_poly.pdbx_seq_one_letter_code
_entity_poly.pdbx_strand_id
1 'polypeptide(L)'
;MKKKTEIAIEKYEAGHIKEALRLASEFRLGITEEERKQMKLGYECMVHDDFYKQMGKHPMAEISKAVHVFLFKIYLPYKERTA
;
A
#
# COMPACT_ATOMS: atom_id res chain seq x y z
N MET A 1 -8.27 12.17 18.00
CA MET A 1 -8.18 10.77 17.50
C MET A 1 -7.55 10.83 16.12
N LYS A 2 -6.47 10.07 15.89
CA LYS A 2 -5.75 10.10 14.62
C LYS A 2 -6.47 9.25 13.56
N LYS A 3 -6.60 9.75 12.34
CA LYS A 3 -7.24 9.00 11.25
C LYS A 3 -6.31 7.88 10.78
N LYS A 4 -6.88 6.74 10.38
CA LYS A 4 -6.09 5.62 9.82
C LYS A 4 -5.25 6.04 8.61
N THR A 5 -5.75 6.96 7.80
CA THR A 5 -5.02 7.54 6.67
C THR A 5 -3.75 8.25 7.13
N GLU A 6 -3.82 9.13 8.13
CA GLU A 6 -2.65 9.84 8.66
C GLU A 6 -1.60 8.85 9.20
N ILE A 7 -2.03 7.79 9.88
CA ILE A 7 -1.12 6.73 10.36
C ILE A 7 -0.43 6.02 9.18
N ALA A 8 -1.17 5.71 8.11
CA ALA A 8 -0.59 5.07 6.93
C ALA A 8 0.42 5.98 6.22
N ILE A 9 0.14 7.29 6.13
CA ILE A 9 1.05 8.29 5.56
C ILE A 9 2.34 8.37 6.37
N GLU A 10 2.25 8.47 7.69
CA GLU A 10 3.45 8.53 8.55
C GLU A 10 4.29 7.26 8.48
N LYS A 11 3.65 6.10 8.38
CA LYS A 11 4.39 4.84 8.14
C LYS A 11 5.13 4.88 6.81
N TYR A 12 4.49 5.41 5.76
CA TYR A 12 5.13 5.57 4.46
C TYR A 12 6.31 6.56 4.52
N GLU A 13 6.14 7.74 5.12
CA GLU A 13 7.20 8.74 5.27
C GLU A 13 8.37 8.24 6.14
N ALA A 14 8.10 7.37 7.12
CA ALA A 14 9.12 6.71 7.94
C ALA A 14 9.80 5.50 7.25
N GLY A 15 9.45 5.18 5.99
CA GLY A 15 10.01 4.04 5.25
C GLY A 15 9.41 2.67 5.63
N HIS A 16 8.39 2.63 6.49
CA HIS A 16 7.67 1.42 6.88
C HIS A 16 6.62 1.03 5.82
N ILE A 17 7.08 0.69 4.62
CA ILE A 17 6.22 0.44 3.44
C ILE A 17 5.24 -0.72 3.68
N LYS A 18 5.68 -1.80 4.31
CA LYS A 18 4.83 -2.97 4.60
C LYS A 18 3.62 -2.58 5.45
N GLU A 19 3.85 -1.83 6.52
CA GLU A 19 2.78 -1.35 7.41
C GLU A 19 1.87 -0.33 6.74
N ALA A 20 2.42 0.56 5.90
CA ALA A 20 1.64 1.51 5.12
C ALA A 20 0.67 0.78 4.17
N LEU A 21 1.16 -0.20 3.40
CA LEU A 21 0.36 -1.00 2.48
C LEU A 21 -0.70 -1.84 3.21
N ARG A 22 -0.34 -2.44 4.36
CA ARG A 22 -1.28 -3.20 5.18
C ARG A 22 -2.48 -2.34 5.59
N LEU A 23 -2.22 -1.16 6.15
CA LEU A 23 -3.27 -0.23 6.58
C LEU A 23 -4.11 0.27 5.40
N ALA A 24 -3.45 0.64 4.29
CA ALA A 24 -4.12 1.14 3.11
C ALA A 24 -5.03 0.10 2.44
N SER A 25 -4.67 -1.18 2.51
CA SER A 25 -5.49 -2.28 2.00
C SER A 25 -6.81 -2.47 2.75
N GLU A 26 -7.02 -1.81 3.88
CA GLU A 26 -8.29 -1.84 4.62
C GLU A 26 -9.24 -0.68 4.24
N PHE A 27 -8.77 0.30 3.46
CA PHE A 27 -9.59 1.45 3.09
C PHE A 27 -10.70 1.04 2.11
N ARG A 28 -11.87 1.66 2.26
CA ARG A 28 -13.05 1.39 1.42
C ARG A 28 -13.51 2.59 0.61
N LEU A 29 -13.19 3.80 1.06
CA LEU A 29 -13.57 5.04 0.40
C LEU A 29 -12.36 5.60 -0.36
N GLY A 30 -12.60 6.10 -1.57
CA GLY A 30 -11.58 6.76 -2.38
C GLY A 30 -10.60 5.82 -3.11
N ILE A 31 -10.77 4.50 -2.97
CA ILE A 31 -10.02 3.49 -3.73
C ILE A 31 -10.96 2.41 -4.26
N THR A 32 -10.62 1.85 -5.41
CA THR A 32 -11.37 0.73 -5.99
C THR A 32 -11.04 -0.59 -5.29
N GLU A 33 -11.85 -1.62 -5.51
CA GLU A 33 -11.55 -2.95 -5.01
C GLU A 33 -10.25 -3.52 -5.60
N GLU A 34 -9.97 -3.23 -6.88
CA GLU A 34 -8.76 -3.69 -7.55
C GLU A 34 -7.51 -3.03 -6.96
N GLU A 35 -7.55 -1.72 -6.72
CA GLU A 35 -6.49 -0.98 -6.05
C GLU A 35 -6.23 -1.51 -4.63
N ARG A 36 -7.31 -1.80 -3.90
CA ARG A 36 -7.22 -2.43 -2.57
C ARG A 36 -6.57 -3.80 -2.63
N LYS A 37 -6.95 -4.64 -3.60
CA LYS A 37 -6.35 -5.96 -3.82
C LYS A 37 -4.88 -5.84 -4.20
N GLN A 38 -4.50 -4.88 -5.04
CA GLN A 38 -3.11 -4.64 -5.41
C GLN A 38 -2.26 -4.26 -4.19
N MET A 39 -2.75 -3.35 -3.33
CA MET A 39 -2.04 -2.99 -2.10
C MET A 39 -1.91 -4.18 -1.14
N LYS A 40 -2.97 -4.99 -1.01
CA LYS A 40 -2.94 -6.22 -0.22
C LYS A 40 -1.91 -7.22 -0.77
N LEU A 41 -1.89 -7.44 -2.08
CA LEU A 41 -0.93 -8.32 -2.73
C LEU A 41 0.50 -7.84 -2.52
N GLY A 42 0.77 -6.54 -2.67
CA GLY A 42 2.09 -5.98 -2.38
C GLY A 42 2.51 -6.22 -0.94
N TYR A 43 1.62 -5.97 0.02
CA TYR A 43 1.86 -6.32 1.43
C TYR A 43 2.19 -7.80 1.61
N GLU A 44 1.37 -8.70 1.06
CA GLU A 44 1.59 -10.15 1.19
C GLU A 44 2.89 -10.60 0.51
N CYS A 45 3.27 -10.00 -0.62
CA CYS A 45 4.56 -10.22 -1.27
C CYS A 45 5.75 -9.78 -0.40
N MET A 46 5.59 -8.79 0.49
CA MET A 46 6.63 -8.42 1.46
C MET A 46 6.71 -9.35 2.68
N VAL A 47 5.64 -10.13 2.95
CA VAL A 47 5.57 -11.05 4.10
C VAL A 47 5.90 -12.49 3.69
N HIS A 48 5.47 -12.88 2.49
CA HIS A 48 5.52 -14.25 1.96
C HIS A 48 6.13 -14.26 0.55
N ASP A 49 7.30 -13.63 0.39
CA ASP A 49 7.99 -13.50 -0.90
C ASP A 49 8.24 -14.85 -1.58
N ASP A 50 8.75 -15.85 -0.84
CA ASP A 50 9.05 -17.19 -1.39
C ASP A 50 7.81 -17.91 -1.92
N PHE A 51 6.68 -17.81 -1.22
CA PHE A 51 5.41 -18.40 -1.64
C PHE A 51 4.97 -17.85 -3.02
N TYR A 52 5.08 -16.53 -3.19
CA TYR A 52 4.69 -15.89 -4.43
C TYR A 52 5.69 -16.13 -5.57
N LYS A 53 6.99 -16.26 -5.27
CA LYS A 53 8.00 -16.71 -6.24
C LYS A 53 7.72 -18.13 -6.74
N GLN A 54 7.38 -19.06 -5.83
CA GLN A 54 7.05 -20.44 -6.19
C GLN A 54 5.81 -20.54 -7.08
N MET A 55 4.86 -19.63 -6.91
CA MET A 55 3.69 -19.50 -7.79
C MET A 55 4.00 -18.83 -9.15
N GLY A 56 5.26 -18.48 -9.43
CA GLY A 56 5.67 -17.82 -10.67
C GLY A 56 5.33 -16.33 -10.73
N LYS A 57 5.03 -15.69 -9.60
CA LYS A 57 4.92 -14.22 -9.54
C LYS A 57 6.29 -13.57 -9.36
N HIS A 58 6.33 -12.27 -9.61
CA HIS A 58 7.49 -11.42 -9.34
C HIS A 58 7.16 -10.47 -8.17
N PRO A 59 7.45 -10.84 -6.91
CA PRO A 59 7.07 -10.04 -5.74
C PRO A 59 7.50 -8.58 -5.81
N MET A 60 8.73 -8.31 -6.24
CA MET A 60 9.23 -6.94 -6.38
C MET A 60 8.41 -6.09 -7.35
N ALA A 61 7.92 -6.67 -8.45
CA ALA A 61 7.05 -5.97 -9.38
C ALA A 61 5.68 -5.67 -8.76
N GLU A 62 5.12 -6.62 -8.01
CA GLU A 62 3.83 -6.45 -7.33
C GLU A 62 3.90 -5.45 -6.16
N ILE A 63 5.01 -5.42 -5.43
CA ILE A 63 5.31 -4.42 -4.41
C ILE A 63 5.41 -3.03 -5.05
N SER A 64 6.13 -2.90 -6.16
CA SER A 64 6.25 -1.61 -6.88
C SER A 64 4.88 -1.08 -7.34
N LYS A 65 4.05 -1.95 -7.94
CA LYS A 65 2.66 -1.60 -8.31
C LYS A 65 1.83 -1.17 -7.10
N ALA A 66 1.95 -1.89 -5.97
CA ALA A 66 1.24 -1.55 -4.75
C ALA A 66 1.66 -0.19 -4.18
N VAL A 67 2.96 0.10 -4.16
CA VAL A 67 3.48 1.42 -3.74
C VAL A 67 3.00 2.52 -4.69
N HIS A 68 2.97 2.26 -5.99
CA HIS A 68 2.45 3.21 -6.97
C HIS A 68 0.97 3.54 -6.71
N VAL A 69 0.13 2.52 -6.49
CA VAL A 69 -1.29 2.73 -6.14
C VAL A 69 -1.43 3.54 -4.85
N PHE A 70 -0.69 3.18 -3.80
CA PHE A 70 -0.69 3.93 -2.54
C PHE A 70 -0.28 5.40 -2.76
N LEU A 71 0.78 5.63 -3.53
CA LEU A 71 1.31 6.96 -3.78
C LEU A 71 0.28 7.85 -4.47
N PHE A 72 -0.31 7.40 -5.57
CA PHE A 72 -1.23 8.21 -6.37
C PHE A 72 -2.64 8.33 -5.78
N LYS A 73 -3.13 7.31 -5.07
CA LYS A 73 -4.50 7.32 -4.54
C LYS A 73 -4.61 7.84 -3.12
N ILE A 74 -3.53 7.76 -2.34
CA ILE A 74 -3.56 8.07 -0.91
C ILE A 74 -2.55 9.17 -0.58
N TYR A 75 -1.27 8.98 -0.90
CA TYR A 75 -0.21 9.90 -0.46
C TYR A 75 -0.28 11.27 -1.12
N LEU A 76 -0.23 11.35 -2.46
CA LEU A 76 -0.24 12.62 -3.17
C LEU A 76 -1.51 13.44 -2.89
N PRO A 77 -2.73 12.87 -2.97
CA PRO A 77 -3.94 13.62 -2.66
C PRO A 77 -4.02 14.09 -1.20
N TYR A 78 -3.38 13.36 -0.28
CA TYR A 78 -3.25 13.81 1.10
C TYR A 78 -2.32 15.02 1.18
N LYS A 79 -1.12 14.94 0.60
CA LYS A 79 -0.14 16.04 0.61
C LYS A 79 -0.69 17.32 -0.02
N GLU A 80 -1.41 17.22 -1.14
CA GLU A 80 -2.07 18.37 -1.80
C GLU A 80 -3.11 19.07 -0.93
N ARG A 81 -3.77 18.35 -0.01
CA ARG A 81 -4.77 18.93 0.91
C ARG A 81 -4.17 19.53 2.17
N THR A 82 -2.93 19.15 2.49
CA THR A 82 -2.24 19.53 3.73
C THR A 82 -1.04 20.45 3.50
N ALA A 83 -0.69 20.71 2.23
CA ALA A 83 0.30 21.70 1.80
C ALA A 83 -0.35 23.09 1.75
#